data_AF-A0A1I8AFT7-F1
#
_entry.id   AF-A0A1I8AFT7-F1
#
_cell.length_a   1.000
_cell.length_b   1.000
_cell.length_c   1.000
_cell.angle_alpha   90.00
_cell.angle_beta   90.00
_cell.angle_gamma   90.00
#
_symmetry.space_group_name_H-M   'P 1'
#
loop_
_entity.id
_entity.type
_entity.pdbx_description
1 polymer ?
#
loop_
_entity_poly.entity_id
_entity_poly.type
_entity_poly.pdbx_seq_one_letter_code
_entity_poly.pdbx_strand_id
1 'polypeptide(L)'
;MDRSRVEVAFQSISQKVLDFRKDVAEISRLEAENSQLKAKCQNLEEMNKELLNEVFTLRVRNKVLERQTTGTDDRDMPPRLGKRVSTRVELASTTADALISEIQDLRSLYELGPLDLEPQTSSYVHHPNSETPSTPQEAESEEHVDVGDARNLLQEQIGLLQPKEEPADDYPYANLSGNATEQAEYNVPEQAEHPSTSGYGMLNGFLEESYQEDDDDGLQTPAEPTGGSSTPNNSMFDQTLDSSANLTNFLKVSTLESRILESLTPDSSMYTCKECKQVVTPQMCKIREHIAQHEHHLVKCFFPDCQELATMKDIFWHYKKIHGKLIGTFTEKERSAHKRILEEAKVELQKSVSKYFPKFKVKDSSRTRAAETCKKCGASITKSFHGLAGHVMSHLNLKVACPVAGCKVKVNLLGIDGHIRKAHAKKIKKEETTKLNMEKQRVREIYEQSKKDYFDM
;
A
#
# COMPACT_ATOMS: atom_id res chain seq x y z
N MET A 1 -3.27 -14.30 65.75
CA MET A 1 -2.54 -13.70 64.61
C MET A 1 -1.70 -12.56 65.14
N ASP A 2 -0.45 -12.44 64.70
CA ASP A 2 0.48 -11.41 65.14
C ASP A 2 0.08 -10.04 64.55
N ARG A 3 -0.19 -9.06 65.42
CA ARG A 3 -0.57 -7.69 65.07
C ARG A 3 0.43 -7.04 64.11
N SER A 4 1.71 -7.39 64.23
CA SER A 4 2.77 -6.89 63.33
C SER A 4 2.54 -7.31 61.87
N ARG A 5 2.09 -8.55 61.62
CA ARG A 5 1.86 -9.05 60.25
C ARG A 5 0.69 -8.36 59.58
N VAL A 6 -0.36 -8.02 60.35
CA VAL A 6 -1.52 -7.28 59.85
C VAL A 6 -1.14 -5.85 59.47
N GLU A 7 -0.30 -5.20 60.27
CA GLU A 7 0.14 -3.82 60.01
C GLU A 7 1.03 -3.71 58.76
N VAL A 8 1.95 -4.66 58.56
CA VAL A 8 2.77 -4.74 57.33
C VAL A 8 1.89 -4.98 56.09
N ALA A 9 0.89 -5.87 56.19
CA ALA A 9 -0.04 -6.11 55.09
C ALA A 9 -0.86 -4.86 54.74
N PHE A 10 -1.34 -4.13 55.76
CA PHE A 10 -2.07 -2.89 55.57
C PHE A 10 -1.22 -1.80 54.90
N GLN A 11 0.04 -1.62 55.34
CA GLN A 11 0.96 -0.69 54.71
C GLN A 11 1.26 -1.06 53.24
N SER A 12 1.45 -2.35 52.95
CA SER A 12 1.65 -2.83 51.58
C SER A 12 0.44 -2.55 50.68
N ILE A 13 -0.77 -2.81 51.16
CA ILE A 13 -2.01 -2.51 50.43
C ILE A 13 -2.15 -1.00 50.21
N SER A 14 -1.92 -0.19 51.25
CA SER A 14 -1.98 1.27 51.15
C SER A 14 -1.00 1.82 50.10
N GLN A 15 0.22 1.28 50.03
CA GLN A 15 1.21 1.69 49.04
C GLN A 15 0.77 1.30 47.61
N LYS A 16 0.27 0.08 47.42
CA LYS A 16 -0.26 -0.37 46.12
C LYS A 16 -1.43 0.49 45.64
N VAL A 17 -2.31 0.93 46.54
CA VAL A 17 -3.43 1.84 46.21
C VAL A 17 -2.90 3.22 45.79
N LEU A 18 -1.85 3.74 46.43
CA LEU A 18 -1.24 5.01 46.04
C LEU A 18 -0.57 4.93 44.67
N ASP A 19 0.13 3.83 44.37
CA ASP A 19 0.78 3.65 43.08
C ASP A 19 -0.25 3.45 41.96
N PHE A 20 -1.31 2.67 42.20
CA PHE A 20 -2.44 2.57 41.26
C PHE A 20 -3.09 3.94 40.95
N ARG A 21 -3.22 4.82 41.95
CA ARG A 21 -3.74 6.19 41.72
C ARG A 21 -2.82 7.03 40.85
N LYS A 22 -1.49 6.87 40.96
CA LYS A 22 -0.52 7.55 40.08
C LYS A 22 -0.65 7.03 38.65
N ASP A 23 -0.78 5.72 38.48
CA ASP A 23 -0.95 5.10 37.16
C ASP A 23 -2.24 5.59 36.48
N VAL A 24 -3.36 5.67 37.21
CA VAL A 24 -4.62 6.22 36.68
C VAL A 24 -4.48 7.70 36.28
N ALA A 25 -3.76 8.50 37.07
CA ALA A 25 -3.51 9.90 36.74
C ALA A 25 -2.63 10.06 35.50
N GLU A 26 -1.63 9.18 35.34
CA GLU A 26 -0.74 9.17 34.17
C GLU A 26 -1.48 8.73 32.90
N ILE A 27 -2.31 7.70 32.98
CA ILE A 27 -3.20 7.27 31.88
C ILE A 27 -4.09 8.44 31.44
N SER A 28 -4.71 9.13 32.40
CA SER A 28 -5.57 10.30 32.11
C SER A 28 -4.79 11.42 31.41
N ARG A 29 -3.54 11.67 31.80
CA ARG A 29 -2.65 12.64 31.14
C ARG A 29 -2.35 12.24 29.70
N LEU A 30 -2.01 10.97 29.46
CA LEU A 30 -1.72 10.44 28.13
C LEU A 30 -2.95 10.47 27.22
N GLU A 31 -4.15 10.20 27.74
CA GLU A 31 -5.40 10.32 26.99
C GLU A 31 -5.70 11.77 26.55
N ALA A 32 -5.39 12.74 27.41
CA ALA A 32 -5.52 14.17 27.09
C ALA A 32 -4.50 14.59 25.99
N GLU A 33 -3.25 14.13 26.10
CA GLU A 33 -2.22 14.39 25.09
C GLU A 33 -2.58 13.76 23.73
N ASN A 34 -3.06 12.51 23.73
CA ASN A 34 -3.52 11.83 22.52
C ASN A 34 -4.70 12.57 21.88
N SER A 35 -5.64 13.06 22.69
CA SER A 35 -6.76 13.89 22.21
C SER A 35 -6.29 15.20 21.57
N GLN A 36 -5.30 15.88 22.18
CA GLN A 36 -4.70 17.09 21.62
C GLN A 36 -3.98 16.81 20.29
N LEU A 37 -3.27 15.68 20.19
CA LEU A 37 -2.58 15.27 18.97
C LEU A 37 -3.57 14.94 17.84
N LYS A 38 -4.67 14.23 18.14
CA LYS A 38 -5.76 13.99 17.18
C LYS A 38 -6.33 15.30 16.62
N ALA A 39 -6.55 16.30 17.48
CA ALA A 39 -7.01 17.62 17.04
C ALA A 39 -5.98 18.32 16.13
N LYS A 40 -4.68 18.23 16.44
CA LYS A 40 -3.62 18.76 15.56
C LYS A 40 -3.59 18.07 14.20
N CYS A 41 -3.75 16.74 14.16
CA CYS A 41 -3.84 15.99 12.90
C CYS A 41 -5.04 16.44 12.05
N GLN A 42 -6.20 16.65 12.66
CA GLN A 42 -7.39 17.17 11.95
C GLN A 42 -7.14 18.56 11.36
N ASN A 43 -6.53 19.47 12.11
CA ASN A 43 -6.18 20.81 11.62
C ASN A 43 -5.19 20.75 10.44
N LEU A 44 -4.18 19.87 10.51
CA LEU A 44 -3.22 19.67 9.40
C LEU A 44 -3.90 19.13 8.14
N GLU A 45 -4.84 18.19 8.30
CA GLU A 45 -5.63 17.68 7.17
C GLU A 45 -6.52 18.75 6.53
N GLU A 46 -7.06 19.68 7.32
CA GLU A 46 -7.83 20.82 6.82
C GLU A 46 -6.95 21.82 6.07
N MET A 47 -5.79 22.20 6.62
CA MET A 47 -4.82 23.06 5.92
C MET A 47 -4.34 22.45 4.60
N ASN A 48 -4.11 21.12 4.55
CA ASN A 48 -3.73 20.45 3.31
C ASN A 48 -4.84 20.51 2.24
N LYS A 49 -6.11 20.39 2.65
CA LYS A 49 -7.26 20.57 1.72
C LYS A 49 -7.31 21.99 1.17
N GLU A 50 -7.09 23.00 2.00
CA GLU A 50 -7.06 24.41 1.58
C GLU A 50 -5.94 24.67 0.57
N LEU A 51 -4.72 24.18 0.85
CA LEU A 51 -3.58 24.31 -0.07
C LEU A 51 -3.79 23.60 -1.39
N LEU A 52 -4.37 22.39 -1.39
CA LEU A 52 -4.71 21.69 -2.63
C LEU A 52 -5.73 22.48 -3.46
N ASN A 53 -6.70 23.14 -2.82
CA ASN A 53 -7.67 23.99 -3.49
C ASN A 53 -7.01 25.25 -4.07
N GLU A 54 -6.06 25.86 -3.35
CA GLU A 54 -5.27 26.99 -3.85
C GLU A 54 -4.41 26.60 -5.06
N VAL A 55 -3.69 25.48 -4.99
CA VAL A 55 -2.89 24.94 -6.10
C VAL A 55 -3.77 24.66 -7.33
N PHE A 56 -4.96 24.10 -7.12
CA PHE A 56 -5.93 23.88 -8.19
C PHE A 56 -6.37 25.20 -8.83
N THR A 57 -6.72 26.19 -8.02
CA THR A 57 -7.11 27.54 -8.48
C THR A 57 -5.99 28.22 -9.28
N LEU A 58 -4.74 28.13 -8.80
CA LEU A 58 -3.58 28.66 -9.51
C LEU A 58 -3.34 27.96 -10.84
N ARG A 59 -3.50 26.63 -10.93
CA ARG A 59 -3.40 25.89 -12.20
C ARG A 59 -4.47 26.32 -13.21
N VAL A 60 -5.71 26.53 -12.76
CA VAL A 60 -6.79 27.03 -13.63
C VAL A 60 -6.45 28.43 -14.13
N ARG A 61 -5.99 29.33 -13.25
CA ARG A 61 -5.59 30.70 -13.61
C ARG A 61 -4.44 30.71 -14.63
N ASN A 62 -3.43 29.85 -14.45
CA ASN A 62 -2.31 29.74 -15.39
C ASN A 62 -2.76 29.25 -16.77
N LYS A 63 -3.65 28.25 -16.85
CA LYS A 63 -4.21 27.80 -18.13
C LYS A 63 -4.99 28.90 -18.86
N VAL A 64 -5.69 29.78 -18.11
CA VAL A 64 -6.37 30.94 -18.70
C VAL A 64 -5.35 31.95 -19.24
N LEU A 65 -4.29 32.24 -18.48
CA LEU A 65 -3.22 33.14 -18.92
C LEU A 65 -2.48 32.60 -20.16
N GLU A 66 -2.17 31.30 -20.21
CA GLU A 66 -1.56 30.65 -21.37
C GLU A 66 -2.40 30.87 -22.64
N ARG A 67 -3.72 30.67 -22.55
CA ARG A 67 -4.65 30.89 -23.67
C ARG A 67 -4.71 32.35 -24.12
N GLN A 68 -4.61 33.30 -23.18
CA GLN A 68 -4.59 34.73 -23.51
C GLN A 68 -3.29 35.12 -24.23
N THR A 69 -2.17 34.48 -23.92
CA THR A 69 -0.88 34.77 -24.56
C THR A 69 -0.70 34.12 -25.93
N THR A 70 -1.36 32.99 -26.22
CA THR A 70 -1.23 32.30 -27.52
C THR A 70 -2.00 32.98 -28.67
N GLY A 71 -2.76 34.05 -28.41
CA GLY A 71 -3.56 34.75 -29.40
C GLY A 71 -2.94 36.03 -29.96
N THR A 72 -1.79 36.47 -29.44
CA THR A 72 -1.08 37.67 -29.92
C THR A 72 0.08 37.26 -30.80
N ASP A 73 0.09 37.74 -32.05
CA ASP A 73 1.16 37.52 -33.03
C ASP A 73 2.55 37.66 -32.40
N ASP A 74 3.37 36.61 -32.55
CA ASP A 74 4.62 36.31 -31.83
C ASP A 74 5.77 37.32 -32.05
N ARG A 75 5.51 38.49 -32.65
CA ARG A 75 6.56 39.40 -33.12
C ARG A 75 7.01 40.45 -32.12
N ASP A 76 6.29 40.70 -31.02
CA ASP A 76 6.61 41.83 -30.12
C ASP A 76 6.61 41.52 -28.61
N MET A 77 6.58 40.25 -28.17
CA MET A 77 6.44 39.95 -26.73
C MET A 77 7.81 39.92 -25.98
N PRO A 78 8.02 40.77 -24.95
CA PRO A 78 9.30 40.84 -24.24
C PRO A 78 9.56 39.60 -23.34
N PRO A 79 10.77 39.01 -23.35
CA PRO A 79 11.09 37.71 -22.73
C PRO A 79 11.01 37.62 -21.18
N ARG A 80 10.52 38.64 -20.47
CA ARG A 80 10.68 38.76 -19.01
C ARG A 80 9.51 38.26 -18.16
N LEU A 81 8.33 37.99 -18.73
CA LEU A 81 7.13 37.65 -17.95
C LEU A 81 6.97 36.14 -17.67
N GLY A 82 7.38 35.25 -18.58
CA GLY A 82 7.22 33.79 -18.41
C GLY A 82 7.95 33.19 -17.21
N LYS A 83 9.12 33.74 -16.83
CA LYS A 83 9.94 33.20 -15.73
C LYS A 83 9.35 33.39 -14.33
N ARG A 84 8.48 34.38 -14.12
CA ARG A 84 7.93 34.67 -12.77
C ARG A 84 6.73 33.79 -12.39
N VAL A 85 6.03 33.24 -13.38
CA VAL A 85 4.85 32.38 -13.15
C VAL A 85 5.30 30.95 -12.85
N SER A 86 6.32 30.43 -13.55
CA SER A 86 6.87 29.09 -13.30
C SER A 86 7.38 28.93 -11.87
N THR A 87 8.12 29.92 -11.36
CA THR A 87 8.72 29.85 -10.01
C THR A 87 7.69 29.82 -8.89
N ARG A 88 6.52 30.47 -9.05
CA ARG A 88 5.45 30.40 -8.05
C ARG A 88 4.75 29.03 -8.03
N VAL A 89 4.59 28.40 -9.19
CA VAL A 89 4.00 27.05 -9.29
C VAL A 89 4.95 26.00 -8.70
N GLU A 90 6.24 26.11 -9.00
CA GLU A 90 7.27 25.22 -8.44
C GLU A 90 7.38 25.36 -6.91
N LEU A 91 7.31 26.59 -6.38
CA LEU A 91 7.32 26.83 -4.94
C LEU A 91 6.07 26.28 -4.23
N ALA A 92 4.88 26.46 -4.83
CA ALA A 92 3.65 25.90 -4.29
C ALA A 92 3.66 24.36 -4.33
N SER A 93 4.21 23.76 -5.40
CA SER A 93 4.35 22.30 -5.51
C SER A 93 5.29 21.74 -4.45
N THR A 94 6.46 22.34 -4.28
CA THR A 94 7.45 21.90 -3.28
C THR A 94 6.94 22.05 -1.85
N THR A 95 6.19 23.11 -1.56
CA THR A 95 5.54 23.30 -0.25
C THR A 95 4.47 22.23 0.00
N ALA A 96 3.67 21.88 -1.01
CA ALA A 96 2.68 20.81 -0.90
C ALA A 96 3.34 19.45 -0.66
N ASP A 97 4.44 19.14 -1.36
CA ASP A 97 5.18 17.88 -1.19
C ASP A 97 5.79 17.76 0.23
N ALA A 98 6.31 18.86 0.79
CA ALA A 98 6.84 18.88 2.15
C ALA A 98 5.76 18.59 3.20
N LEU A 99 4.57 19.20 3.07
CA LEU A 99 3.44 18.97 3.97
C LEU A 99 2.88 17.54 3.85
N ILE A 100 2.84 16.98 2.63
CA ILE A 100 2.45 15.59 2.42
C ILE A 100 3.43 14.64 3.15
N SER A 101 4.73 14.92 3.08
CA SER A 101 5.74 14.13 3.81
C SER A 101 5.53 14.21 5.32
N GLU A 102 5.31 15.40 5.88
CA GLU A 102 5.07 15.58 7.32
C GLU A 102 3.80 14.85 7.79
N ILE A 103 2.72 14.89 7.00
CA ILE A 103 1.48 14.14 7.29
C ILE A 103 1.73 12.62 7.26
N GLN A 104 2.57 12.13 6.35
CA GLN A 104 2.92 10.71 6.26
C GLN A 104 3.78 10.25 7.45
N ASP A 105 4.72 11.07 7.90
CA ASP A 105 5.54 10.80 9.07
C ASP A 105 4.69 10.76 10.34
N LEU A 106 3.79 11.73 10.51
CA LEU A 106 2.83 11.74 11.62
C LEU A 106 1.94 10.49 11.60
N ARG A 107 1.37 10.12 10.44
CA ARG A 107 0.58 8.88 10.32
C ARG A 107 1.38 7.64 10.70
N SER A 108 2.64 7.55 10.28
CA SER A 108 3.52 6.42 10.59
C SER A 108 3.81 6.29 12.09
N LEU A 109 3.89 7.41 12.81
CA LEU A 109 4.04 7.42 14.27
C LEU A 109 2.78 6.95 15.00
N TYR A 110 1.58 7.21 14.44
CA TYR A 110 0.30 6.78 15.04
C TYR A 110 -0.20 5.41 14.56
N GLU A 111 0.33 4.86 13.48
CA GLU A 111 0.04 3.49 13.02
C GLU A 111 0.81 2.41 13.80
N LEU A 112 1.68 2.79 14.73
CA LEU A 112 2.14 1.88 15.77
C LEU A 112 0.96 1.62 16.72
N GLY A 113 0.39 0.41 16.61
CA GLY A 113 -0.76 -0.04 17.39
C GLY A 113 -0.59 0.15 18.91
N PRO A 114 -1.69 0.04 19.68
CA PRO A 114 -1.67 0.24 21.12
C PRO A 114 -0.54 -0.58 21.77
N LEU A 115 0.30 0.09 22.55
CA LEU A 115 1.27 -0.57 23.42
C LEU A 115 0.47 -1.38 24.44
N ASP A 116 0.48 -2.70 24.29
CA ASP A 116 -0.02 -3.64 25.30
C ASP A 116 0.78 -3.47 26.59
N LEU A 117 0.29 -2.60 27.48
CA LEU A 117 0.60 -2.67 28.90
C LEU A 117 -0.36 -3.68 29.54
N GLU A 118 -0.08 -4.97 29.34
CA GLU A 118 -0.73 -6.00 30.17
C GLU A 118 -0.21 -5.86 31.62
N PRO A 119 -1.10 -5.77 32.63
CA PRO A 119 -0.69 -5.86 34.01
C PRO A 119 -0.19 -7.28 34.28
N GLN A 120 1.09 -7.42 34.64
CA GLN A 120 1.64 -8.70 35.06
C GLN A 120 0.91 -9.19 36.32
N THR A 121 -0.02 -10.13 36.15
CA THR A 121 -0.53 -10.93 37.27
C THR A 121 0.59 -11.88 37.69
N SER A 122 1.21 -11.57 38.83
CA SER A 122 2.16 -12.44 39.52
C SER A 122 1.53 -13.79 39.82
N SER A 123 1.83 -14.81 39.02
CA SER A 123 1.49 -16.20 39.31
C SER A 123 2.46 -16.72 40.37
N TYR A 124 1.97 -16.85 41.60
CA TYR A 124 2.67 -17.48 42.71
C TYR A 124 2.85 -18.98 42.39
N VAL A 125 4.09 -19.41 42.17
CA VAL A 125 4.46 -20.81 41.95
C VAL A 125 4.43 -21.54 43.29
N HIS A 126 3.48 -22.44 43.49
CA HIS A 126 3.53 -23.42 44.56
C HIS A 126 4.50 -24.55 44.19
N HIS A 127 5.59 -24.68 44.94
CA HIS A 127 6.39 -25.91 44.98
C HIS A 127 5.63 -27.01 45.73
N PRO A 128 5.57 -28.25 45.22
CA PRO A 128 5.09 -29.38 46.00
C PRO A 128 6.26 -29.97 46.81
N ASN A 129 6.11 -29.98 48.13
CA ASN A 129 6.86 -30.90 48.99
C ASN A 129 5.90 -31.96 49.53
N SER A 130 6.45 -33.17 49.54
CA SER A 130 5.94 -34.44 50.03
C SER A 130 5.29 -34.41 51.41
N GLU A 131 4.24 -35.21 51.60
CA GLU A 131 4.15 -36.34 52.54
C GLU A 131 2.67 -36.67 52.82
N THR A 132 2.28 -37.90 52.50
CA THR A 132 1.09 -38.58 53.05
C THR A 132 1.28 -38.80 54.56
N PRO A 133 0.25 -38.64 55.40
CA PRO A 133 -0.56 -39.83 55.73
C PRO A 133 -2.05 -39.57 56.09
N SER A 134 -2.85 -40.61 55.81
CA SER A 134 -4.00 -41.11 56.59
C SER A 134 -5.24 -40.22 56.83
N THR A 135 -6.34 -40.69 56.24
CA THR A 135 -7.75 -40.60 56.68
C THR A 135 -7.93 -40.84 58.20
N PRO A 136 -8.98 -40.30 58.86
CA PRO A 136 -10.35 -40.79 58.65
C PRO A 136 -11.49 -39.73 58.63
N GLN A 137 -12.62 -40.25 58.17
CA GLN A 137 -14.00 -39.72 58.08
C GLN A 137 -14.42 -38.70 59.14
N GLU A 138 -15.18 -37.69 58.71
CA GLU A 138 -16.48 -37.36 59.30
C GLU A 138 -17.33 -36.52 58.33
N ALA A 139 -18.63 -36.78 58.37
CA ALA A 139 -19.69 -36.17 57.59
C ALA A 139 -20.03 -34.77 58.11
N GLU A 140 -20.56 -33.88 57.24
CA GLU A 140 -21.80 -33.10 57.48
C GLU A 140 -22.07 -32.05 56.37
N SER A 141 -23.32 -32.04 55.90
CA SER A 141 -24.22 -30.95 55.46
C SER A 141 -23.66 -29.78 54.62
N GLU A 142 -24.12 -29.63 53.37
CA GLU A 142 -25.18 -28.67 52.93
C GLU A 142 -24.75 -27.19 52.90
N GLU A 143 -24.56 -26.65 51.70
CA GLU A 143 -25.31 -25.46 51.23
C GLU A 143 -25.10 -25.28 49.72
N HIS A 144 -26.19 -25.40 48.97
CA HIS A 144 -26.24 -25.26 47.52
C HIS A 144 -26.76 -23.84 47.23
N VAL A 145 -25.87 -22.92 46.83
CA VAL A 145 -26.27 -21.57 46.42
C VAL A 145 -26.48 -21.56 44.91
N ASP A 146 -27.75 -21.36 44.55
CA ASP A 146 -28.29 -21.22 43.21
C ASP A 146 -27.85 -19.88 42.58
N VAL A 147 -27.14 -19.93 41.45
CA VAL A 147 -26.71 -18.76 40.66
C VAL A 147 -27.42 -18.84 39.31
N GLY A 148 -28.74 -18.70 39.36
CA GLY A 148 -29.63 -19.00 38.24
C GLY A 148 -30.51 -17.84 37.75
N ASP A 149 -30.11 -16.57 37.88
CA ASP A 149 -31.05 -15.46 37.57
C ASP A 149 -30.51 -14.28 36.73
N ALA A 150 -29.34 -14.41 36.08
CA ALA A 150 -28.80 -13.34 35.23
C ALA A 150 -28.97 -13.56 33.72
N ARG A 151 -29.52 -14.70 33.27
CA ARG A 151 -29.51 -15.10 31.84
C ARG A 151 -30.83 -14.90 31.10
N ASN A 152 -31.95 -14.69 31.79
CA ASN A 152 -33.29 -14.60 31.16
C ASN A 152 -33.75 -13.17 30.82
N LEU A 153 -33.01 -12.12 31.22
CA LEU A 153 -33.39 -10.73 30.94
C LEU A 153 -32.86 -10.16 29.62
N LEU A 154 -32.03 -10.90 28.88
CA LEU A 154 -31.39 -10.44 27.64
C LEU A 154 -31.99 -11.03 26.36
N GLN A 155 -32.94 -11.96 26.46
CA GLN A 155 -33.52 -12.66 25.29
C GLN A 155 -34.84 -12.04 24.79
N GLU A 156 -35.41 -11.05 25.49
CA GLU A 156 -36.72 -10.47 25.16
C GLU A 156 -36.67 -9.16 24.34
N GLN A 157 -35.48 -8.64 24.01
CA GLN A 157 -35.32 -7.37 23.26
C GLN A 157 -34.91 -7.50 21.78
N ILE A 158 -34.68 -8.71 21.25
CA ILE A 158 -34.25 -8.91 19.85
C ILE A 158 -35.31 -9.72 19.10
N GLY A 159 -36.51 -9.16 18.99
CA GLY A 159 -37.67 -9.88 18.49
C GLY A 159 -38.64 -9.08 17.63
N LEU A 160 -38.22 -7.99 16.98
CA LEU A 160 -39.06 -7.29 16.00
C LEU A 160 -38.17 -6.69 14.89
N LEU A 161 -38.65 -6.80 13.64
CA LEU A 161 -38.07 -6.36 12.36
C LEU A 161 -37.51 -7.49 11.48
N GLN A 162 -38.41 -8.29 10.90
CA GLN A 162 -38.21 -8.90 9.59
C GLN A 162 -39.19 -8.27 8.58
N PRO A 163 -38.75 -7.80 7.40
CA PRO A 163 -39.65 -7.37 6.33
C PRO A 163 -40.18 -8.55 5.51
N LYS A 164 -41.45 -8.44 5.12
CA LYS A 164 -42.19 -9.31 4.21
C LYS A 164 -41.51 -9.45 2.84
N GLU A 165 -41.43 -10.69 2.36
CA GLU A 165 -41.19 -11.04 0.96
C GLU A 165 -42.51 -10.94 0.16
N GLU A 166 -42.47 -10.29 -1.01
CA GLU A 166 -43.52 -10.36 -2.04
C GLU A 166 -42.99 -11.15 -3.27
N PRO A 167 -43.85 -11.93 -3.93
CA PRO A 167 -43.45 -12.94 -4.90
C PRO A 167 -43.26 -12.40 -6.32
N ALA A 168 -42.53 -13.21 -7.09
CA ALA A 168 -42.06 -12.99 -8.45
C ALA A 168 -43.16 -12.93 -9.52
N ASP A 169 -42.95 -12.06 -10.52
CA ASP A 169 -43.68 -12.07 -11.78
C ASP A 169 -42.83 -12.71 -12.90
N ASP A 170 -43.40 -13.76 -13.48
CA ASP A 170 -42.98 -14.47 -14.67
C ASP A 170 -43.12 -13.62 -15.94
N TYR A 171 -42.11 -13.56 -16.81
CA TYR A 171 -42.29 -13.25 -18.23
C TYR A 171 -41.35 -14.07 -19.13
N PRO A 172 -41.88 -14.81 -20.13
CA PRO A 172 -41.10 -15.60 -21.08
C PRO A 172 -40.74 -14.78 -22.33
N TYR A 173 -39.52 -14.92 -22.84
CA TYR A 173 -39.19 -14.50 -24.22
C TYR A 173 -38.76 -15.69 -25.07
N ALA A 174 -39.39 -15.75 -26.24
CA ALA A 174 -39.35 -16.82 -27.20
C ALA A 174 -38.07 -16.84 -28.05
N ASN A 175 -37.70 -18.05 -28.43
CA ASN A 175 -36.79 -18.39 -29.52
C ASN A 175 -37.23 -17.77 -30.85
N LEU A 176 -36.30 -17.18 -31.60
CA LEU A 176 -36.36 -17.15 -33.07
C LEU A 176 -34.98 -17.45 -33.67
N SER A 177 -34.96 -18.60 -34.32
CA SER A 177 -33.97 -19.10 -35.28
C SER A 177 -33.88 -18.24 -36.54
N GLY A 178 -32.71 -18.19 -37.18
CA GLY A 178 -32.60 -17.71 -38.56
C GLY A 178 -31.18 -17.81 -39.11
N ASN A 179 -30.94 -18.84 -39.91
CA ASN A 179 -29.74 -19.06 -40.72
C ASN A 179 -29.56 -17.96 -41.79
N ALA A 180 -28.31 -17.65 -42.17
CA ALA A 180 -27.83 -17.79 -43.56
C ALA A 180 -26.39 -17.25 -43.74
N THR A 181 -25.59 -18.13 -44.33
CA THR A 181 -24.43 -17.94 -45.22
C THR A 181 -24.32 -16.62 -45.96
N GLU A 182 -23.10 -16.07 -46.07
CA GLU A 182 -22.46 -15.83 -47.38
C GLU A 182 -20.97 -15.46 -47.26
N GLN A 183 -20.22 -15.93 -48.25
CA GLN A 183 -18.79 -15.83 -48.45
C GLN A 183 -18.42 -14.47 -49.05
N ALA A 184 -17.28 -13.90 -48.65
CA ALA A 184 -16.56 -12.95 -49.51
C ALA A 184 -15.07 -12.95 -49.16
N GLU A 185 -14.30 -13.54 -50.06
CA GLU A 185 -12.85 -13.44 -50.19
C GLU A 185 -12.45 -11.99 -50.47
N TYR A 186 -11.39 -11.48 -49.83
CA TYR A 186 -10.60 -10.40 -50.41
C TYR A 186 -9.11 -10.54 -50.10
N ASN A 187 -8.35 -10.54 -51.19
CA ASN A 187 -6.89 -10.52 -51.29
C ASN A 187 -6.28 -9.25 -50.68
N VAL A 188 -5.11 -9.40 -50.06
CA VAL A 188 -4.18 -8.31 -49.70
C VAL A 188 -2.84 -8.59 -50.37
N PRO A 189 -2.26 -7.65 -51.14
CA PRO A 189 -0.86 -7.68 -51.51
C PRO A 189 -0.01 -6.79 -50.58
N GLU A 190 0.96 -7.45 -49.93
CA GLU A 190 2.41 -7.28 -50.09
C GLU A 190 3.04 -5.86 -50.11
N GLN A 191 3.84 -5.64 -49.04
CA GLN A 191 5.16 -4.98 -48.93
C GLN A 191 5.44 -3.61 -49.58
N ALA A 192 5.95 -2.68 -48.75
CA ALA A 192 7.15 -1.89 -49.07
C ALA A 192 7.78 -1.24 -47.82
N GLU A 193 8.97 -1.73 -47.49
CA GLU A 193 10.24 -1.03 -47.22
C GLU A 193 10.31 0.23 -46.31
N HIS A 194 11.26 0.13 -45.36
CA HIS A 194 11.79 1.19 -44.49
C HIS A 194 12.49 2.31 -45.26
N PRO A 195 12.71 3.48 -44.62
CA PRO A 195 14.07 3.72 -44.15
C PRO A 195 14.21 4.39 -42.77
N SER A 196 15.31 3.97 -42.15
CA SER A 196 16.03 4.51 -41.00
C SER A 196 16.11 6.03 -40.95
N THR A 197 15.75 6.62 -39.82
CA THR A 197 16.37 7.87 -39.34
C THR A 197 16.69 7.79 -37.85
N SER A 198 17.98 7.99 -37.59
CA SER A 198 18.65 8.12 -36.30
C SER A 198 18.26 9.44 -35.63
N GLY A 199 17.95 9.40 -34.33
CA GLY A 199 17.76 10.58 -33.50
C GLY A 199 16.88 10.29 -32.29
N TYR A 200 17.47 9.82 -31.18
CA TYR A 200 16.78 9.79 -29.89
C TYR A 200 17.48 10.72 -28.89
N GLY A 201 16.89 11.91 -28.77
CA GLY A 201 16.93 12.72 -27.55
C GLY A 201 15.87 12.24 -26.56
N MET A 202 16.09 12.61 -25.30
CA MET A 202 15.41 12.18 -24.08
C MET A 202 13.87 12.22 -24.09
N LEU A 203 13.23 11.31 -23.34
CA LEU A 203 12.18 11.59 -22.33
C LEU A 203 11.86 10.29 -21.55
N ASN A 204 12.10 10.31 -20.23
CA ASN A 204 11.86 9.21 -19.29
C ASN A 204 10.41 9.24 -18.78
N GLY A 205 9.68 8.13 -18.94
CA GLY A 205 8.40 7.85 -18.28
C GLY A 205 8.40 6.43 -17.73
N PHE A 206 8.29 6.31 -16.40
CA PHE A 206 8.54 5.11 -15.61
C PHE A 206 7.23 4.32 -15.41
N LEU A 207 7.19 3.05 -15.84
CA LEU A 207 6.20 2.07 -15.41
C LEU A 207 6.94 0.76 -15.15
N GLU A 208 7.16 0.42 -13.88
CA GLU A 208 7.70 -0.87 -13.44
C GLU A 208 6.53 -1.68 -12.88
N GLU A 209 5.95 -2.54 -13.71
CA GLU A 209 4.98 -3.55 -13.27
C GLU A 209 5.72 -4.64 -12.49
N SER A 210 5.38 -4.76 -11.20
CA SER A 210 5.81 -5.88 -10.37
C SER A 210 5.14 -7.17 -10.88
N TYR A 211 5.93 -8.06 -11.50
CA TYR A 211 5.49 -9.38 -11.93
C TYR A 211 4.99 -10.22 -10.73
N GLN A 212 3.69 -10.47 -10.67
CA GLN A 212 3.09 -11.57 -9.92
C GLN A 212 2.61 -12.60 -10.94
N GLU A 213 3.07 -13.84 -10.78
CA GLU A 213 2.70 -14.99 -11.60
C GLU A 213 1.23 -15.34 -11.33
N ASP A 214 0.39 -15.28 -12.35
CA ASP A 214 -0.93 -15.92 -12.36
C ASP A 214 -1.03 -16.76 -13.65
N ASP A 215 -1.42 -18.02 -13.50
CA ASP A 215 -1.82 -18.91 -14.59
C ASP A 215 -3.13 -18.38 -15.23
N ASP A 216 -3.19 -18.34 -16.57
CA ASP A 216 -4.35 -17.86 -17.33
C ASP A 216 -4.63 -18.79 -18.53
N ASP A 217 -5.81 -19.41 -18.50
CA ASP A 217 -6.41 -20.19 -19.59
C ASP A 217 -7.20 -19.23 -20.50
N GLY A 218 -6.78 -19.15 -21.77
CA GLY A 218 -7.19 -18.09 -22.68
C GLY A 218 -8.62 -18.17 -23.22
N LEU A 219 -9.10 -17.01 -23.70
CA LEU A 219 -10.07 -16.86 -24.80
C LEU A 219 -10.03 -15.43 -25.36
N GLN A 220 -10.22 -15.32 -26.68
CA GLN A 220 -9.98 -14.15 -27.54
C GLN A 220 -11.15 -13.14 -27.61
N THR A 221 -10.81 -11.96 -28.16
CA THR A 221 -11.44 -10.62 -28.40
C THR A 221 -12.68 -10.61 -29.35
N PRO A 222 -13.35 -9.49 -29.81
CA PRO A 222 -12.87 -8.08 -29.97
C PRO A 222 -13.84 -6.84 -29.93
N ALA A 223 -13.18 -5.66 -29.86
CA ALA A 223 -13.35 -4.36 -30.58
C ALA A 223 -14.55 -3.38 -30.43
N GLU A 224 -14.21 -2.13 -30.80
CA GLU A 224 -14.74 -0.76 -30.55
C GLU A 224 -16.10 -0.39 -31.20
N PRO A 225 -16.62 0.86 -30.97
CA PRO A 225 -16.36 1.92 -31.95
C PRO A 225 -16.18 3.36 -31.42
N THR A 226 -15.76 4.19 -32.38
CA THR A 226 -15.40 5.61 -32.45
C THR A 226 -16.57 6.62 -32.49
N GLY A 227 -16.30 7.89 -32.13
CA GLY A 227 -16.83 9.07 -32.83
C GLY A 227 -17.61 10.16 -32.06
N GLY A 228 -17.12 11.41 -32.10
CA GLY A 228 -17.95 12.58 -32.46
C GLY A 228 -18.30 13.70 -31.45
N SER A 229 -17.53 14.80 -31.49
CA SER A 229 -17.92 16.23 -31.56
C SER A 229 -19.02 16.83 -30.65
N SER A 230 -18.69 17.89 -29.88
CA SER A 230 -19.15 19.29 -30.09
C SER A 230 -18.98 20.16 -28.83
N THR A 231 -18.41 21.36 -29.00
CA THR A 231 -18.32 22.45 -28.02
C THR A 231 -19.45 23.47 -28.25
N PRO A 232 -19.93 24.14 -27.19
CA PRO A 232 -20.40 25.51 -27.36
C PRO A 232 -19.72 26.49 -26.39
N ASN A 233 -19.52 27.69 -26.93
CA ASN A 233 -19.09 28.91 -26.26
C ASN A 233 -19.92 29.21 -25.00
N ASN A 234 -19.28 29.77 -23.97
CA ASN A 234 -19.87 30.90 -23.27
C ASN A 234 -18.81 31.82 -22.65
N SER A 235 -19.00 33.09 -23.03
CA SER A 235 -18.39 34.32 -22.55
C SER A 235 -18.91 34.66 -21.14
N MET A 236 -18.25 35.64 -20.51
CA MET A 236 -18.78 36.52 -19.46
C MET A 236 -18.50 36.06 -18.02
N PHE A 237 -17.47 36.64 -17.37
CA PHE A 237 -17.64 37.49 -16.19
C PHE A 237 -16.29 38.12 -15.78
N ASP A 238 -16.29 39.45 -15.80
CA ASP A 238 -15.29 40.34 -15.24
C ASP A 238 -15.76 40.72 -13.83
N GLN A 239 -14.89 40.57 -12.83
CA GLN A 239 -14.98 41.32 -11.57
C GLN A 239 -13.70 41.15 -10.73
N THR A 240 -12.97 42.25 -10.68
CA THR A 240 -11.87 42.61 -9.80
C THR A 240 -12.27 42.57 -8.31
N LEU A 241 -11.45 41.94 -7.47
CA LEU A 241 -11.39 42.24 -6.03
C LEU A 241 -9.93 42.22 -5.54
N ASP A 242 -9.52 43.37 -5.00
CA ASP A 242 -8.29 43.64 -4.26
C ASP A 242 -8.21 42.82 -2.97
N SER A 243 -7.05 42.21 -2.68
CA SER A 243 -6.67 41.76 -1.33
C SER A 243 -5.16 41.47 -1.25
N SER A 244 -4.36 42.52 -1.06
CA SER A 244 -2.89 42.44 -0.91
C SER A 244 -2.43 42.89 0.49
N ALA A 245 -2.98 42.30 1.56
CA ALA A 245 -2.64 42.72 2.93
C ALA A 245 -2.26 41.60 3.92
N ASN A 246 -1.93 40.37 3.48
CA ASN A 246 -1.64 39.26 4.42
C ASN A 246 -0.27 38.57 4.25
N LEU A 247 0.68 39.16 3.53
CA LEU A 247 1.97 38.52 3.20
C LEU A 247 3.13 38.82 4.17
N THR A 248 2.91 39.59 5.23
CA THR A 248 3.98 40.03 6.15
C THR A 248 4.19 39.15 7.39
N ASN A 249 3.38 38.11 7.61
CA ASN A 249 3.57 37.18 8.73
C ASN A 249 4.38 35.92 8.39
N PHE A 250 4.78 35.73 7.12
CA PHE A 250 5.44 34.49 6.66
C PHE A 250 6.97 34.46 6.81
N LEU A 251 7.61 35.55 7.28
CA LEU A 251 9.07 35.69 7.31
C LEU A 251 9.71 35.55 8.71
N LYS A 252 8.99 35.06 9.73
CA LYS A 252 9.54 34.82 11.08
C LYS A 252 9.81 33.35 11.43
N VAL A 253 9.70 32.43 10.48
CA VAL A 253 9.84 30.97 10.71
C VAL A 253 11.30 30.46 10.59
N SER A 254 12.27 31.31 10.23
CA SER A 254 13.63 30.83 9.87
C SER A 254 14.56 30.46 11.05
N THR A 255 14.08 30.36 12.28
CA THR A 255 14.92 29.95 13.44
C THR A 255 14.48 28.63 14.08
N LEU A 256 13.34 28.06 13.66
CA LEU A 256 12.87 26.74 14.11
C LEU A 256 13.31 25.61 13.16
N GLU A 257 13.53 25.92 11.89
CA GLU A 257 13.96 24.98 10.85
C GLU A 257 15.31 24.34 11.12
N SER A 258 16.23 25.05 11.81
CA SER A 258 17.58 24.53 12.08
C SER A 258 17.64 23.48 13.19
N ARG A 259 16.61 23.34 14.05
CA ARG A 259 16.60 22.35 15.14
C ARG A 259 15.77 21.11 14.83
N ILE A 260 14.82 21.21 13.90
CA ILE A 260 13.96 20.07 13.52
C ILE A 260 14.68 19.16 12.51
N LEU A 261 15.58 19.70 11.68
CA LEU A 261 16.41 18.94 10.74
C LEU A 261 17.44 17.99 11.41
N GLU A 262 17.76 18.20 12.69
CA GLU A 262 18.66 17.32 13.45
C GLU A 262 17.94 16.14 14.14
N SER A 263 16.60 16.10 14.11
CA SER A 263 15.79 15.12 14.86
C SER A 263 15.04 14.10 14.01
N LEU A 264 15.09 14.21 12.67
CA LEU A 264 14.62 13.17 11.76
C LEU A 264 15.73 12.12 11.63
N THR A 265 15.47 10.89 12.11
CA THR A 265 16.47 9.80 12.07
C THR A 265 17.03 9.61 10.65
N PRO A 266 18.35 9.82 10.41
CA PRO A 266 19.00 9.75 9.09
C PRO A 266 19.19 8.34 8.51
N ASP A 267 18.44 7.35 8.98
CA ASP A 267 18.70 5.93 8.69
C ASP A 267 18.07 5.42 7.38
N SER A 268 17.39 6.28 6.61
CA SER A 268 17.29 6.07 5.15
C SER A 268 18.61 6.44 4.50
N SER A 269 19.68 5.76 4.92
CA SER A 269 21.05 6.04 4.50
C SER A 269 21.14 5.86 2.99
N MET A 270 21.10 6.97 2.26
CA MET A 270 21.42 6.95 0.84
C MET A 270 22.84 6.38 0.68
N TYR A 271 23.06 5.56 -0.34
CA TYR A 271 24.36 4.93 -0.54
C TYR A 271 25.17 5.71 -1.57
N THR A 272 26.36 6.16 -1.16
CA THR A 272 27.29 6.82 -2.08
C THR A 272 28.16 5.78 -2.77
N CYS A 273 28.16 5.80 -4.10
CA CYS A 273 29.06 4.96 -4.90
C CYS A 273 30.52 5.34 -4.63
N LYS A 274 31.36 4.33 -4.35
CA LYS A 274 32.80 4.53 -4.07
C LYS A 274 33.55 5.11 -5.26
N GLU A 275 33.13 4.77 -6.48
CA GLU A 275 33.81 5.14 -7.72
C GLU A 275 33.40 6.54 -8.21
N CYS A 276 32.13 6.74 -8.61
CA CYS A 276 31.67 8.01 -9.17
C CYS A 276 31.15 9.03 -8.15
N LYS A 277 31.08 8.68 -6.85
CA LYS A 277 30.54 9.51 -5.76
C LYS A 277 29.07 9.90 -5.89
N GLN A 278 28.33 9.34 -6.85
CA GLN A 278 26.88 9.55 -6.94
C GLN A 278 26.16 8.90 -5.75
N VAL A 279 25.12 9.58 -5.29
CA VAL A 279 24.26 9.11 -4.21
C VAL A 279 23.09 8.35 -4.83
N VAL A 280 22.92 7.09 -4.46
CA VAL A 280 21.92 6.18 -4.98
C VAL A 280 20.97 5.75 -3.86
N THR A 281 19.68 5.68 -4.17
CA THR A 281 18.66 5.21 -3.24
C THR A 281 18.93 3.76 -2.80
N PRO A 282 18.56 3.36 -1.58
CA PRO A 282 18.81 2.03 -1.01
C PRO A 282 18.06 0.85 -1.66
N GLN A 283 17.45 1.07 -2.82
CA GLN A 283 16.73 0.05 -3.57
C GLN A 283 17.69 -0.78 -4.44
N MET A 284 17.60 -2.10 -4.33
CA MET A 284 18.51 -3.01 -5.05
C MET A 284 18.39 -2.95 -6.58
N CYS A 285 17.23 -2.59 -7.12
CA CYS A 285 17.09 -2.34 -8.56
C CYS A 285 17.95 -1.14 -9.00
N LYS A 286 17.90 -0.03 -8.25
CA LYS A 286 18.66 1.20 -8.55
C LYS A 286 20.16 1.03 -8.37
N ILE A 287 20.58 0.31 -7.33
CA ILE A 287 21.99 -0.02 -7.11
C ILE A 287 22.53 -0.88 -8.25
N ARG A 288 21.78 -1.92 -8.69
CA ARG A 288 22.22 -2.76 -9.82
C ARG A 288 22.24 -1.99 -11.15
N GLU A 289 21.23 -1.15 -11.41
CA GLU A 289 21.21 -0.27 -12.59
C GLU A 289 22.44 0.64 -12.61
N HIS A 290 22.80 1.22 -11.47
CA HIS A 290 24.00 2.03 -11.31
C HIS A 290 25.29 1.24 -11.54
N ILE A 291 25.42 0.04 -10.94
CA ILE A 291 26.60 -0.83 -11.14
C ILE A 291 26.72 -1.26 -12.60
N ALA A 292 25.61 -1.55 -13.27
CA ALA A 292 25.60 -1.95 -14.68
C ALA A 292 26.19 -0.86 -15.60
N GLN A 293 26.03 0.42 -15.24
CA GLN A 293 26.65 1.53 -15.97
C GLN A 293 28.17 1.54 -15.83
N HIS A 294 28.69 1.21 -14.64
CA HIS A 294 30.14 1.13 -14.38
C HIS A 294 30.78 -0.10 -15.03
N GLU A 295 30.13 -1.26 -14.93
CA GLU A 295 30.67 -2.54 -15.45
C GLU A 295 30.37 -2.73 -16.94
N HIS A 296 29.71 -1.75 -17.58
CA HIS A 296 29.16 -1.87 -18.94
C HIS A 296 28.41 -3.21 -19.12
N HIS A 297 27.65 -3.59 -18.10
CA HIS A 297 27.03 -4.90 -18.05
C HIS A 297 25.83 -4.94 -19.00
N LEU A 298 26.05 -5.52 -20.16
CA LEU A 298 25.03 -5.71 -21.17
C LEU A 298 24.53 -7.15 -21.17
N VAL A 299 23.25 -7.28 -21.46
CA VAL A 299 22.50 -8.52 -21.52
C VAL A 299 22.30 -8.89 -22.98
N LYS A 300 22.63 -10.12 -23.34
CA LYS A 300 22.42 -10.64 -24.70
C LYS A 300 20.95 -10.93 -24.96
N CYS A 301 20.46 -10.56 -26.14
CA CYS A 301 19.15 -11.00 -26.60
C CYS A 301 19.04 -12.55 -26.66
N PHE A 302 17.93 -13.14 -26.21
CA PHE A 302 17.75 -14.60 -26.27
C PHE A 302 17.25 -15.10 -27.62
N PHE A 303 16.82 -14.23 -28.53
CA PHE A 303 16.40 -14.64 -29.87
C PHE A 303 17.63 -15.14 -30.65
N PRO A 304 17.61 -16.37 -31.21
CA PRO A 304 18.80 -17.02 -31.78
C PRO A 304 19.54 -16.20 -32.83
N ASP A 305 18.78 -15.46 -33.65
CA ASP A 305 19.31 -14.68 -34.77
C ASP A 305 19.63 -13.22 -34.39
N CYS A 306 19.51 -12.87 -33.10
CA CYS A 306 19.80 -11.54 -32.60
C CYS A 306 21.10 -11.53 -31.78
N GLN A 307 22.06 -10.71 -32.20
CA GLN A 307 23.33 -10.53 -31.49
C GLN A 307 23.39 -9.24 -30.68
N GLU A 308 22.29 -8.48 -30.64
CA GLU A 308 22.24 -7.22 -29.90
C GLU A 308 22.44 -7.44 -28.40
N LEU A 309 23.19 -6.49 -27.83
CA LEU A 309 23.46 -6.38 -26.40
C LEU A 309 22.76 -5.13 -25.88
N ALA A 310 21.98 -5.25 -24.81
CA ALA A 310 21.27 -4.11 -24.23
C ALA A 310 21.39 -4.12 -22.71
N THR A 311 21.20 -2.97 -22.07
CA THR A 311 21.10 -2.95 -20.60
C THR A 311 19.85 -3.71 -20.15
N MET A 312 19.78 -4.13 -18.88
CA MET A 312 18.59 -4.80 -18.34
C MET A 312 17.29 -3.99 -18.54
N LYS A 313 17.38 -2.65 -18.57
CA LYS A 313 16.24 -1.76 -18.78
C LYS A 313 15.88 -1.64 -20.27
N ASP A 314 16.89 -1.60 -21.13
CA ASP A 314 16.71 -1.38 -22.56
C ASP A 314 16.36 -2.67 -23.31
N ILE A 315 16.62 -3.85 -22.73
CA ILE A 315 16.32 -5.13 -23.38
C ILE A 315 14.82 -5.28 -23.69
N PHE A 316 13.94 -4.71 -22.87
CA PHE A 316 12.49 -4.66 -23.15
C PHE A 316 12.18 -3.87 -24.42
N TRP A 317 12.79 -2.69 -24.55
CA TRP A 317 12.63 -1.84 -25.73
C TRP A 317 13.22 -2.48 -26.97
N HIS A 318 14.35 -3.18 -26.82
CA HIS A 318 14.95 -3.98 -27.86
C HIS A 318 13.97 -5.05 -28.37
N TYR A 319 13.32 -5.83 -27.50
CA TYR A 319 12.33 -6.83 -27.92
C TYR A 319 11.16 -6.21 -28.69
N LYS A 320 10.63 -5.09 -28.18
CA LYS A 320 9.51 -4.40 -28.84
C LYS A 320 9.91 -3.87 -30.22
N LYS A 321 11.08 -3.26 -30.34
CA LYS A 321 11.52 -2.57 -31.57
C LYS A 321 12.07 -3.52 -32.63
N ILE A 322 12.89 -4.49 -32.23
CA ILE A 322 13.61 -5.38 -33.15
C ILE A 322 12.81 -6.65 -33.43
N HIS A 323 12.11 -7.18 -32.43
CA HIS A 323 11.36 -8.43 -32.57
C HIS A 323 9.85 -8.22 -32.70
N GLY A 324 9.35 -6.98 -32.57
CA GLY A 324 7.92 -6.69 -32.58
C GLY A 324 7.14 -7.37 -31.44
N LYS A 325 7.84 -7.84 -30.40
CA LYS A 325 7.25 -8.60 -29.30
C LYS A 325 7.29 -7.83 -28.00
N LEU A 326 6.17 -7.85 -27.28
CA LEU A 326 6.08 -7.40 -25.90
C LEU A 326 6.33 -8.59 -24.98
N ILE A 327 6.82 -8.36 -23.75
CA ILE A 327 7.04 -9.46 -22.79
C ILE A 327 5.73 -10.22 -22.53
N GLY A 328 4.59 -9.53 -22.48
CA GLY A 328 3.28 -10.15 -22.31
C GLY A 328 2.86 -11.08 -23.46
N THR A 329 3.45 -10.93 -24.66
CA THR A 329 3.17 -11.78 -25.83
C THR A 329 4.20 -12.90 -26.01
N PHE A 330 5.12 -13.08 -25.06
CA PHE A 330 6.10 -14.16 -25.12
C PHE A 330 5.44 -15.51 -24.86
N THR A 331 5.87 -16.53 -25.60
CA THR A 331 5.58 -17.93 -25.28
C THR A 331 6.21 -18.31 -23.94
N GLU A 332 5.76 -19.39 -23.30
CA GLU A 332 6.33 -19.86 -22.03
C GLU A 332 7.86 -20.11 -22.12
N LYS A 333 8.33 -20.67 -23.25
CA LYS A 333 9.75 -20.88 -23.51
C LYS A 333 10.53 -19.56 -23.57
N GLU A 334 9.97 -18.55 -24.23
CA GLU A 334 10.58 -17.20 -24.34
C GLU A 334 10.58 -16.48 -22.99
N ARG A 335 9.49 -16.55 -22.22
CA ARG A 335 9.42 -16.00 -20.85
C ARG A 335 10.47 -16.64 -19.95
N SER A 336 10.61 -17.96 -20.02
CA SER A 336 11.62 -18.70 -19.26
C SER A 336 13.05 -18.30 -19.65
N ALA A 337 13.33 -18.17 -20.95
CA ALA A 337 14.63 -17.71 -21.45
C ALA A 337 14.94 -16.27 -21.01
N HIS A 338 13.97 -15.36 -21.12
CA HIS A 338 14.09 -13.99 -20.66
C HIS A 338 14.37 -13.90 -19.15
N LYS A 339 13.59 -14.63 -18.33
CA LYS A 339 13.76 -14.70 -16.88
C LYS A 339 15.15 -15.20 -16.52
N ARG A 340 15.62 -16.29 -17.15
CA ARG A 340 16.96 -16.85 -16.93
C ARG A 340 18.05 -15.80 -17.17
N ILE A 341 18.00 -15.13 -18.31
CA ILE A 341 19.00 -14.13 -18.68
C ILE A 341 19.02 -12.95 -17.70
N LEU A 342 17.85 -12.46 -17.27
CA LEU A 342 17.77 -11.38 -16.28
C LEU A 342 18.30 -11.84 -14.91
N GLU A 343 18.00 -13.06 -14.48
CA GLU A 343 18.52 -13.60 -13.21
C GLU A 343 20.04 -13.79 -13.25
N GLU A 344 20.61 -14.28 -14.35
CA GLU A 344 22.06 -14.38 -14.54
C GLU A 344 22.73 -13.00 -14.42
N ALA A 345 22.19 -11.97 -15.10
CA ALA A 345 22.71 -10.60 -15.02
C ALA A 345 22.58 -10.02 -13.61
N LYS A 346 21.46 -10.28 -12.91
CA LYS A 346 21.24 -9.84 -11.53
C LYS A 346 22.25 -10.46 -10.57
N VAL A 347 22.53 -11.76 -10.71
CA VAL A 347 23.52 -12.48 -9.89
C VAL A 347 24.91 -11.90 -10.12
N GLU A 348 25.29 -11.63 -11.36
CA GLU A 348 26.60 -11.06 -11.68
C GLU A 348 26.76 -9.64 -11.09
N LEU A 349 25.77 -8.77 -11.29
CA LEU A 349 25.77 -7.43 -10.71
C LEU A 349 25.77 -7.44 -9.18
N GLN A 350 25.13 -8.45 -8.55
CA GLN A 350 25.11 -8.61 -7.11
C GLN A 350 26.53 -8.83 -6.54
N LYS A 351 27.38 -9.59 -7.25
CA LYS A 351 28.78 -9.83 -6.84
C LYS A 351 29.57 -8.53 -6.78
N SER A 352 29.26 -7.57 -7.66
CA SER A 352 29.90 -6.26 -7.70
C SER A 352 29.37 -5.25 -6.67
N VAL A 353 28.30 -5.54 -5.93
CA VAL A 353 27.72 -4.57 -4.98
C VAL A 353 28.72 -4.12 -3.92
N SER A 354 29.52 -5.03 -3.36
CA SER A 354 30.52 -4.71 -2.34
C SER A 354 31.67 -3.85 -2.86
N LYS A 355 32.00 -3.96 -4.16
CA LYS A 355 33.02 -3.15 -4.84
C LYS A 355 32.61 -1.67 -4.90
N TYR A 356 31.37 -1.39 -5.31
CA TYR A 356 30.86 -0.03 -5.49
C TYR A 356 30.25 0.57 -4.23
N PHE A 357 29.65 -0.26 -3.38
CA PHE A 357 28.94 0.18 -2.18
C PHE A 357 29.40 -0.64 -0.95
N PRO A 358 30.62 -0.40 -0.43
CA PRO A 358 31.18 -1.20 0.67
C PRO A 358 30.40 -1.07 1.99
N LYS A 359 29.67 0.04 2.18
CA LYS A 359 28.77 0.25 3.32
C LYS A 359 27.39 -0.39 3.11
N PHE A 360 27.06 -0.80 1.87
CA PHE A 360 25.87 -1.59 1.60
C PHE A 360 26.11 -2.98 2.15
N LYS A 361 25.75 -3.17 3.42
CA LYS A 361 25.55 -4.50 3.95
C LYS A 361 24.37 -5.05 3.19
N VAL A 362 24.63 -5.94 2.22
CA VAL A 362 23.60 -6.86 1.74
C VAL A 362 23.18 -7.59 3.01
N LYS A 363 22.14 -7.10 3.69
CA LYS A 363 21.38 -7.96 4.60
C LYS A 363 20.99 -9.07 3.67
N ASP A 364 21.63 -10.23 3.83
CA ASP A 364 21.42 -11.39 2.99
C ASP A 364 19.94 -11.38 2.61
N SER A 365 19.63 -11.04 1.36
CA SER A 365 18.27 -11.12 0.87
C SER A 365 17.90 -12.59 0.71
N SER A 366 18.93 -13.46 0.70
CA SER A 366 18.94 -14.78 1.32
C SER A 366 18.88 -14.73 2.86
N ARG A 367 17.96 -13.93 3.41
CA ARG A 367 17.02 -14.54 4.33
C ARG A 367 16.50 -15.72 3.53
N THR A 368 17.18 -16.88 3.63
CA THR A 368 16.50 -18.15 3.83
C THR A 368 15.31 -17.75 4.64
N ARG A 369 14.16 -17.60 3.96
CA ARG A 369 13.02 -16.87 4.52
C ARG A 369 12.57 -17.78 5.65
N ALA A 370 13.17 -17.58 6.83
CA ALA A 370 13.43 -18.68 7.74
C ALA A 370 12.09 -19.34 7.95
N ALA A 371 11.95 -20.57 7.48
CA ALA A 371 10.62 -21.08 7.29
C ALA A 371 10.03 -21.30 8.68
N GLU A 372 8.85 -20.74 8.93
CA GLU A 372 8.10 -21.03 10.14
C GLU A 372 7.27 -22.26 9.90
N THR A 373 7.35 -23.22 10.81
CA THR A 373 6.51 -24.41 10.75
C THR A 373 5.19 -24.07 11.42
N CYS A 374 4.09 -24.27 10.70
CA CYS A 374 2.77 -24.08 11.29
C CYS A 374 2.49 -25.12 12.38
N LYS A 375 2.11 -24.68 13.58
CA LYS A 375 1.74 -25.53 14.73
C LYS A 375 0.58 -26.48 14.44
N LYS A 376 -0.39 -26.06 13.61
CA LYS A 376 -1.62 -26.83 13.35
C LYS A 376 -1.44 -27.91 12.30
N CYS A 377 -0.63 -27.68 11.27
CA CYS A 377 -0.49 -28.63 10.15
C CYS A 377 0.95 -29.07 9.84
N GLY A 378 1.95 -28.51 10.50
CA GLY A 378 3.36 -28.84 10.24
C GLY A 378 3.92 -28.30 8.92
N ALA A 379 3.16 -27.52 8.14
CA ALA A 379 3.64 -26.96 6.89
C ALA A 379 4.75 -25.92 7.14
N SER A 380 5.83 -26.00 6.36
CA SER A 380 6.95 -25.08 6.40
C SER A 380 6.66 -23.87 5.50
N ILE A 381 6.36 -22.73 6.11
CA ILE A 381 5.91 -21.51 5.44
C ILE A 381 7.01 -20.46 5.47
N THR A 382 7.23 -19.83 4.32
CA THR A 382 8.10 -18.67 4.21
C THR A 382 7.66 -17.54 5.18
N LYS A 383 8.61 -16.97 5.94
CA LYS A 383 8.44 -15.76 6.80
C LYS A 383 8.08 -14.45 6.07
N SER A 384 7.41 -14.50 4.92
CA SER A 384 6.82 -13.32 4.30
C SER A 384 5.41 -13.11 4.88
N PHE A 385 5.00 -11.86 5.04
CA PHE A 385 3.63 -11.54 5.47
C PHE A 385 2.59 -12.26 4.60
N HIS A 386 2.77 -12.23 3.28
CA HIS A 386 1.86 -12.92 2.35
C HIS A 386 1.83 -14.44 2.55
N GLY A 387 2.98 -15.08 2.82
CA GLY A 387 3.05 -16.52 3.08
C GLY A 387 2.32 -16.92 4.36
N LEU A 388 2.66 -16.26 5.47
CA LEU A 388 2.07 -16.54 6.78
C LEU A 388 0.57 -16.20 6.82
N ALA A 389 0.19 -15.02 6.31
CA ALA A 389 -1.20 -14.57 6.27
C ALA A 389 -2.06 -15.47 5.38
N GLY A 390 -1.60 -15.78 4.16
CA GLY A 390 -2.31 -16.70 3.27
C GLY A 390 -2.51 -18.07 3.89
N HIS A 391 -1.49 -18.58 4.59
CA HIS A 391 -1.55 -19.85 5.29
C HIS A 391 -2.57 -19.85 6.44
N VAL A 392 -2.49 -18.88 7.37
CA VAL A 392 -3.42 -18.79 8.51
C VAL A 392 -4.86 -18.57 8.03
N MET A 393 -5.06 -17.71 7.03
CA MET A 393 -6.37 -17.48 6.43
C MET A 393 -6.99 -18.74 5.83
N SER A 394 -6.18 -19.65 5.28
CA SER A 394 -6.66 -20.95 4.79
C SER A 394 -7.22 -21.82 5.90
N HIS A 395 -6.58 -21.85 7.07
CA HIS A 395 -7.06 -22.59 8.23
C HIS A 395 -8.34 -22.00 8.82
N LEU A 396 -8.48 -20.68 8.77
CA LEU A 396 -9.66 -19.97 9.28
C LEU A 396 -10.77 -19.83 8.23
N ASN A 397 -10.55 -20.31 7.00
CA ASN A 397 -11.44 -20.11 5.85
C ASN A 397 -11.84 -18.63 5.66
N LEU A 398 -10.91 -17.71 5.94
CA LEU A 398 -11.14 -16.28 5.81
C LEU A 398 -11.11 -15.89 4.34
N LYS A 399 -12.23 -15.33 3.87
CA LYS A 399 -12.38 -14.82 2.52
C LYS A 399 -12.89 -13.39 2.56
N VAL A 400 -12.34 -12.56 1.68
CA VAL A 400 -12.78 -11.20 1.39
C VAL A 400 -13.82 -11.27 0.28
N ALA A 401 -14.99 -10.69 0.52
CA ALA A 401 -16.03 -10.57 -0.50
C ALA A 401 -15.65 -9.49 -1.54
N CYS A 402 -15.98 -9.74 -2.81
CA CYS A 402 -15.81 -8.72 -3.83
C CYS A 402 -16.73 -7.52 -3.55
N PRO A 403 -16.21 -6.28 -3.54
CA PRO A 403 -17.03 -5.10 -3.24
C PRO A 403 -17.94 -4.71 -4.41
N VAL A 404 -17.71 -5.26 -5.60
CA VAL A 404 -18.43 -4.90 -6.83
C VAL A 404 -19.86 -5.45 -6.78
N ALA A 405 -20.83 -4.56 -6.98
CA ALA A 405 -22.25 -4.91 -6.94
C ALA A 405 -22.58 -6.06 -7.92
N GLY A 406 -23.25 -7.10 -7.41
CA GLY A 406 -23.61 -8.29 -8.18
C GLY A 406 -22.53 -9.37 -8.25
N CYS A 407 -21.28 -9.09 -7.82
CA CYS A 407 -20.24 -10.10 -7.77
C CYS A 407 -20.33 -10.93 -6.48
N LYS A 408 -20.62 -12.23 -6.59
CA LYS A 408 -20.74 -13.15 -5.44
C LYS A 408 -19.41 -13.82 -5.05
N VAL A 409 -18.31 -13.47 -5.72
CA VAL A 409 -17.01 -14.11 -5.53
C VAL A 409 -16.42 -13.71 -4.17
N LYS A 410 -15.91 -14.72 -3.45
CA LYS A 410 -15.16 -14.55 -2.20
C LYS A 410 -13.79 -15.21 -2.39
N VAL A 411 -12.73 -14.43 -2.24
CA VAL A 411 -11.34 -14.90 -2.42
C VAL A 411 -10.50 -14.55 -1.20
N ASN A 412 -9.31 -15.12 -1.09
CA ASN A 412 -8.37 -14.76 -0.02
C ASN A 412 -7.92 -13.30 -0.16
N LEU A 413 -7.33 -12.75 0.92
CA LEU A 413 -6.87 -11.36 0.95
C LEU A 413 -5.90 -11.02 -0.18
N LEU A 414 -5.06 -11.98 -0.60
CA LEU A 414 -4.06 -11.79 -1.65
C LEU A 414 -4.65 -11.81 -3.05
N GLY A 415 -5.69 -12.62 -3.27
CA GLY A 415 -6.32 -12.83 -4.56
C GLY A 415 -7.39 -11.80 -4.91
N ILE A 416 -7.84 -10.98 -3.96
CA ILE A 416 -8.92 -10.01 -4.22
C ILE A 416 -8.53 -8.95 -5.25
N ASP A 417 -7.28 -8.47 -5.22
CA ASP A 417 -6.80 -7.48 -6.18
C ASP A 417 -6.61 -8.10 -7.59
N GLY A 418 -6.16 -9.35 -7.66
CA GLY A 418 -6.12 -10.13 -8.90
C GLY A 418 -7.51 -10.35 -9.49
N HIS A 419 -8.46 -10.80 -8.65
CA HIS A 419 -9.85 -10.98 -9.04
C HIS A 419 -10.47 -9.67 -9.57
N ILE A 420 -10.27 -8.55 -8.87
CA ILE A 420 -10.82 -7.26 -9.31
C ILE A 420 -10.25 -6.84 -10.66
N ARG A 421 -8.93 -6.97 -10.85
CA ARG A 421 -8.28 -6.63 -12.12
C ARG A 421 -8.80 -7.50 -13.27
N LYS A 422 -8.89 -8.82 -13.08
CA LYS A 422 -9.27 -9.78 -14.12
C LYS A 422 -10.77 -9.78 -14.42
N ALA A 423 -11.61 -9.87 -13.39
CA ALA A 423 -13.04 -10.07 -13.55
C ALA A 423 -13.81 -8.77 -13.80
N HIS A 424 -13.31 -7.64 -13.29
CA HIS A 424 -14.06 -6.38 -13.36
C HIS A 424 -13.51 -5.42 -14.41
N ALA A 425 -12.27 -5.60 -14.90
CA ALA A 425 -11.56 -4.82 -15.94
C ALA A 425 -11.57 -3.27 -15.80
N LYS A 426 -12.34 -2.75 -14.84
CA LYS A 426 -12.71 -1.37 -14.60
C LYS A 426 -12.15 -0.96 -13.25
N LYS A 427 -11.88 0.34 -13.14
CA LYS A 427 -11.62 0.97 -11.86
C LYS A 427 -12.88 0.81 -11.01
N ILE A 428 -12.76 0.11 -9.88
CA ILE A 428 -13.80 0.04 -8.85
C ILE A 428 -14.17 1.47 -8.40
N LYS A 429 -15.45 1.68 -8.10
CA LYS A 429 -15.93 2.99 -7.63
C LYS A 429 -15.29 3.30 -6.27
N LYS A 430 -15.16 4.59 -5.95
CA LYS A 430 -14.60 5.04 -4.66
C LYS A 430 -15.28 4.37 -3.46
N GLU A 431 -16.60 4.22 -3.50
CA GLU A 431 -17.39 3.54 -2.46
C GLU A 431 -17.03 2.05 -2.33
N GLU A 432 -16.83 1.36 -3.45
CA GLU A 432 -16.41 -0.06 -3.48
C GLU A 432 -14.98 -0.22 -2.94
N THR A 433 -14.09 0.72 -3.25
CA THR A 433 -12.74 0.78 -2.68
C THR A 433 -12.77 0.94 -1.16
N THR A 434 -13.63 1.83 -0.63
CA THR A 434 -13.79 2.00 0.82
C THR A 434 -14.29 0.72 1.48
N LYS A 435 -15.31 0.06 0.91
CA LYS A 435 -15.82 -1.23 1.40
C LYS A 435 -14.75 -2.32 1.38
N LEU A 436 -13.99 -2.41 0.29
CA LEU A 436 -12.88 -3.35 0.18
C LEU A 436 -11.83 -3.11 1.25
N ASN A 437 -11.44 -1.86 1.47
CA ASN A 437 -10.42 -1.52 2.48
C ASN A 437 -10.88 -1.87 3.89
N MET A 438 -12.15 -1.62 4.24
CA MET A 438 -12.72 -2.03 5.52
C MET A 438 -12.70 -3.55 5.70
N GLU A 439 -13.05 -4.31 4.66
CA GLU A 439 -13.04 -5.78 4.73
C GLU A 439 -11.62 -6.35 4.77
N LYS A 440 -10.68 -5.76 4.01
CA LYS A 440 -9.25 -6.10 4.10
C LYS A 440 -8.72 -5.86 5.51
N GLN A 441 -9.10 -4.73 6.12
CA GLN A 441 -8.69 -4.38 7.48
C GLN A 441 -9.24 -5.38 8.50
N ARG A 442 -10.54 -5.68 8.45
CA ARG A 442 -11.18 -6.70 9.32
C ARG A 442 -10.48 -8.05 9.24
N VAL A 443 -10.13 -8.50 8.03
CA VAL A 443 -9.43 -9.79 7.83
C VAL A 443 -7.99 -9.75 8.36
N ARG A 444 -7.30 -8.61 8.28
CA ARG A 444 -5.96 -8.44 8.88
C ARG A 444 -6.01 -8.51 10.41
N GLU A 445 -6.99 -7.87 11.04
CA GLU A 445 -7.15 -7.89 12.50
C GLU A 445 -7.38 -9.31 13.02
N ILE A 446 -8.24 -10.09 12.35
CA ILE A 446 -8.45 -11.51 12.71
C ILE A 446 -7.17 -12.32 12.52
N TYR A 447 -6.41 -12.04 11.45
CA TYR A 447 -5.12 -12.67 11.24
C TYR A 447 -4.14 -12.36 12.37
N GLU A 448 -3.94 -11.09 12.73
CA GLU A 448 -2.99 -10.73 13.79
C GLU A 448 -3.36 -11.34 15.13
N GLN A 449 -4.67 -11.36 15.48
CA GLN A 449 -5.16 -11.98 16.70
C GLN A 449 -4.89 -13.49 16.74
N SER A 450 -5.04 -14.16 15.60
CA SER A 450 -4.90 -15.62 15.52
C SER A 450 -3.47 -16.09 15.27
N LYS A 451 -2.57 -15.25 14.74
CA LYS A 451 -1.25 -15.64 14.25
C LYS A 451 -0.40 -16.38 15.30
N LYS A 452 -0.50 -15.98 16.57
CA LYS A 452 0.23 -16.62 17.70
C LYS A 452 -0.17 -18.10 17.91
N ASP A 453 -1.39 -18.47 17.54
CA ASP A 453 -1.88 -19.86 17.62
C ASP A 453 -1.28 -20.76 16.54
N TYR A 454 -0.72 -20.17 15.48
CA TYR A 454 -0.22 -20.90 14.32
C TYR A 454 1.30 -20.93 14.24
N PHE A 455 2.00 -19.94 14.80
CA PHE A 455 3.45 -19.82 14.71
C PHE A 455 4.09 -19.46 16.05
N ASP A 456 5.34 -19.85 16.24
CA ASP A 456 6.17 -19.42 17.38
C ASP A 456 6.79 -18.06 17.03
N MET A 457 6.19 -16.99 17.55
CA MET A 457 6.63 -15.61 17.35
C MET A 457 7.27 -15.02 18.58
#